data_AF-T1KHZ5-F1
#
_entry.id   AF-T1KHZ5-F1
#
_cell.length_a   1.000
_cell.length_b   1.000
_cell.length_c   1.000
_cell.angle_alpha   90.00
_cell.angle_beta   90.00
_cell.angle_gamma   90.00
#
_symmetry.space_group_name_H-M   'P 1'
#
loop_
_entity.id
_entity.type
_entity.pdbx_description
1 polymer ?
#
loop_
_entity_poly.entity_id
_entity_poly.type
_entity_poly.pdbx_seq_one_letter_code
_entity_poly.pdbx_strand_id
1 'polypeptide(L)'
;MYKTCTNVDAIESRANQPLINIITAFGGWLSTSNTISYFSQLDFADIVLKLKELGVNFSFLIAIDIGPDLKNTSNNIIAIDQAELVLKHKGLYTEDSYLATSTLTYNSQSKQ
;
A
#
# COMPACT_ATOMS: atom_id res chain seq x y z
N MET A 1 -10.83 -19.90 -8.32
CA MET A 1 -10.31 -19.05 -7.24
C MET A 1 -9.89 -19.85 -6.00
N TYR A 2 -10.80 -20.58 -5.34
CA TYR A 2 -10.44 -21.36 -4.12
C TYR A 2 -9.31 -22.36 -4.38
N LYS A 3 -9.49 -23.29 -5.33
CA LYS A 3 -8.51 -24.35 -5.64
C LYS A 3 -7.12 -23.83 -6.03
N THR A 4 -7.06 -22.66 -6.69
CA THR A 4 -5.80 -22.02 -7.10
C THR A 4 -5.10 -21.33 -5.93
N CYS A 5 -5.87 -20.82 -4.95
CA CYS A 5 -5.34 -20.19 -3.74
C CYS A 5 -4.87 -21.22 -2.70
N THR A 6 -5.47 -22.41 -2.68
CA THR A 6 -5.13 -23.46 -1.69
C THR A 6 -4.08 -24.44 -2.21
N ASN A 7 -3.65 -24.34 -3.47
CA ASN A 7 -2.60 -25.18 -4.02
C ASN A 7 -1.22 -24.61 -3.67
N VAL A 8 -0.71 -25.02 -2.50
CA VAL A 8 0.59 -24.56 -1.97
C VAL A 8 1.74 -24.98 -2.87
N ASP A 9 1.76 -26.21 -3.37
CA ASP A 9 2.84 -26.72 -4.24
C ASP A 9 3.05 -25.84 -5.48
N ALA A 10 1.95 -25.42 -6.11
CA ALA A 10 2.00 -24.52 -7.26
C ALA A 10 2.39 -23.09 -6.90
N ILE A 11 2.14 -22.63 -5.68
CA ILE A 11 2.58 -21.32 -5.18
C ILE A 11 4.10 -21.36 -4.95
N GLU A 12 4.58 -22.36 -4.22
CA GLU A 12 6.00 -22.55 -3.92
C GLU A 12 6.84 -22.76 -5.19
N SER A 13 6.33 -23.50 -6.18
CA SER A 13 7.03 -23.71 -7.45
C SER A 13 7.25 -22.41 -8.25
N ARG A 14 6.42 -21.39 -8.04
CA ARG A 14 6.56 -20.07 -8.69
C ARG A 14 7.45 -19.12 -7.89
N ALA A 15 7.69 -19.42 -6.60
CA ALA A 15 8.45 -18.59 -5.67
C ALA A 15 8.06 -17.09 -5.80
N ASN A 16 9.06 -16.20 -5.81
CA ASN A 16 8.85 -14.75 -5.89
C ASN A 16 8.71 -14.23 -7.33
N GLN A 17 8.70 -15.10 -8.34
CA GLN A 17 8.68 -14.68 -9.74
C GLN A 17 7.48 -13.79 -10.11
N PRO A 18 6.24 -14.06 -9.62
CA PRO A 18 5.11 -13.18 -9.90
C PRO A 18 5.32 -11.76 -9.37
N LEU A 19 5.92 -11.62 -8.17
CA LEU A 19 6.23 -10.33 -7.58
C LEU A 19 7.32 -9.59 -8.37
N ILE A 20 8.39 -10.30 -8.76
CA ILE A 20 9.46 -9.74 -9.58
C ILE A 20 8.90 -9.19 -10.90
N ASN A 21 8.01 -9.94 -11.56
CA ASN A 21 7.39 -9.51 -12.80
C ASN A 21 6.59 -8.21 -12.63
N ILE A 22 5.82 -8.08 -11.55
CA ILE A 22 5.07 -6.86 -11.24
C ILE A 22 6.01 -5.67 -10.98
N ILE A 23 7.05 -5.87 -10.17
CA ILE A 23 8.04 -4.83 -9.85
C ILE A 23 8.74 -4.36 -11.14
N THR A 24 9.18 -5.29 -11.99
CA THR A 24 9.84 -4.96 -13.26
C THR A 24 8.88 -4.25 -14.22
N ALA A 25 7.62 -4.70 -14.33
CA ALA A 25 6.63 -4.04 -15.18
C ALA A 25 6.30 -2.62 -14.71
N PHE A 26 6.30 -2.39 -13.38
CA PHE A 26 6.09 -1.07 -12.80
C PHE A 26 7.24 -0.11 -13.14
N GLY A 27 8.48 -0.58 -13.09
CA GLY A 27 9.69 0.22 -13.37
C GLY A 27 10.85 -0.04 -12.42
N GLY A 28 10.75 -1.07 -11.58
CA GLY A 28 11.72 -1.41 -10.54
C GLY A 28 11.24 -1.04 -9.14
N TRP A 29 12.00 -1.49 -8.14
CA TRP A 29 11.82 -1.09 -6.74
C TRP A 29 12.93 -0.12 -6.38
N LEU A 30 12.56 1.10 -5.98
CA LEU A 30 13.51 2.18 -5.79
C LEU A 30 14.24 2.00 -4.45
N SER A 31 15.53 1.62 -4.52
CA SER A 31 16.35 1.34 -3.32
C SER A 31 17.69 2.11 -3.28
N THR A 32 17.94 3.07 -4.18
CA THR A 32 19.23 3.80 -4.21
C THR A 32 19.08 5.30 -4.53
N SER A 33 20.13 6.07 -4.21
CA SER A 33 20.20 7.55 -4.27
C SER A 33 19.93 8.18 -5.65
N ASN A 34 19.87 7.40 -6.74
CA ASN A 34 19.51 7.88 -8.09
C ASN A 34 17.99 7.98 -8.32
N THR A 35 17.18 7.71 -7.29
CA THR A 35 15.72 7.69 -7.37
C THR A 35 15.09 9.08 -7.59
N ILE A 36 15.76 10.15 -7.15
CA ILE A 36 15.20 11.51 -7.19
C ILE A 36 15.03 12.02 -8.62
N SER A 37 15.96 11.68 -9.54
CA SER A 37 15.85 12.09 -10.95
C SER A 37 14.71 11.35 -11.67
N TYR A 38 14.44 10.10 -11.31
CA TYR A 38 13.34 9.31 -11.86
C TYR A 38 11.97 9.89 -11.48
N PHE A 39 11.78 10.32 -10.22
CA PHE A 39 10.53 10.95 -9.79
C PHE A 39 10.27 12.32 -10.41
N SER A 40 11.31 13.05 -10.81
CA SER A 40 11.12 14.37 -11.45
C SER A 40 10.45 14.32 -12.82
N GLN A 41 10.37 13.12 -13.42
CA GLN A 41 9.75 12.88 -14.74
C GLN A 41 8.43 12.11 -14.63
N LEU A 42 8.00 11.73 -13.43
CA LEU A 42 6.83 10.89 -13.21
C LEU A 42 5.60 11.72 -12.86
N ASP A 43 4.51 11.50 -13.59
CA ASP A 43 3.17 11.90 -13.15
C ASP A 43 2.64 10.88 -12.14
N PHE A 44 2.19 11.36 -10.99
CA PHE A 44 1.59 10.51 -9.95
C PHE A 44 0.30 9.85 -10.43
N ALA A 45 -0.45 10.48 -11.34
CA ALA A 45 -1.64 9.87 -11.93
C ALA A 45 -1.27 8.61 -12.73
N ASP A 46 -0.20 8.68 -13.54
CA ASP A 46 0.28 7.53 -14.33
C ASP A 46 0.73 6.37 -13.43
N ILE A 47 1.36 6.68 -12.30
CA ILE A 47 1.74 5.67 -11.30
C ILE A 47 0.51 4.94 -10.74
N VAL A 48 -0.51 5.70 -10.31
CA VAL A 48 -1.73 5.13 -9.73
C VAL A 48 -2.48 4.29 -10.76
N LEU A 49 -2.58 4.76 -12.00
CA LEU A 49 -3.21 4.02 -13.10
C LEU A 49 -2.45 2.72 -13.40
N LYS A 50 -1.12 2.78 -13.52
CA LYS A 50 -0.30 1.61 -13.82
C LYS A 50 -0.36 0.55 -12.73
N LEU A 51 -0.40 0.95 -11.45
CA LEU A 51 -0.60 0.00 -10.34
C LEU A 51 -1.97 -0.68 -10.40
N LYS A 52 -3.02 0.07 -10.73
CA LYS A 52 -4.36 -0.51 -10.93
C LYS A 52 -4.41 -1.49 -12.11
N GLU A 53 -3.78 -1.17 -13.24
CA GLU A 53 -3.67 -2.06 -14.40
C GLU A 53 -2.93 -3.36 -14.07
N LEU A 54 -1.91 -3.30 -13.20
CA LEU A 54 -1.18 -4.47 -12.70
C LEU A 54 -1.95 -5.27 -11.65
N GLY A 55 -3.18 -4.87 -11.30
CA GLY A 55 -4.01 -5.55 -10.31
C GLY A 55 -3.59 -5.28 -8.86
N VAL A 56 -2.76 -4.26 -8.62
CA VAL A 56 -2.41 -3.82 -7.27
C VAL A 56 -3.57 -3.02 -6.71
N ASN A 57 -4.35 -3.67 -5.84
CA ASN A 57 -5.55 -3.09 -5.25
C ASN A 57 -5.27 -2.30 -3.95
N PHE A 58 -4.05 -1.79 -3.80
CA PHE A 58 -3.66 -0.96 -2.66
C PHE A 58 -3.63 0.51 -3.09
N SER A 59 -4.33 1.36 -2.34
CA SER A 59 -4.37 2.81 -2.58
C SER A 59 -3.05 3.45 -2.15
N PHE A 60 -2.08 3.49 -3.06
CA PHE A 60 -0.80 4.15 -2.85
C PHE A 60 -0.94 5.64 -3.21
N LEU A 61 -0.96 6.53 -2.20
CA LEU A 61 -1.17 8.00 -2.28
C LEU A 61 -2.62 8.47 -2.35
N ILE A 62 -3.41 7.97 -3.29
CA ILE A 62 -4.81 8.38 -3.48
C ILE A 62 -5.68 7.13 -3.63
N ALA A 63 -6.78 7.08 -2.87
CA ALA A 63 -7.81 6.07 -3.08
C ALA A 63 -8.75 6.55 -4.19
N ILE A 64 -8.93 5.71 -5.21
CA ILE A 64 -9.87 5.95 -6.30
C ILE A 64 -10.83 4.77 -6.37
N ASP A 65 -12.13 5.01 -6.33
CA ASP A 65 -13.14 3.97 -6.48
C ASP A 65 -14.33 4.45 -7.32
N ILE A 66 -15.14 3.50 -7.78
CA ILE A 66 -16.38 3.78 -8.51
C ILE A 66 -17.54 3.27 -7.67
N GLY A 67 -18.42 4.18 -7.25
CA GLY A 67 -19.56 3.86 -6.42
C GLY A 67 -20.79 4.71 -6.74
N PRO A 68 -21.95 4.40 -6.15
CA PRO A 68 -23.17 5.18 -6.35
C PRO A 68 -23.01 6.60 -5.81
N ASP A 69 -23.54 7.59 -6.52
CA ASP A 69 -23.59 8.97 -6.04
C ASP A 69 -24.52 9.06 -4.82
N LEU A 70 -23.98 9.59 -3.72
CA LEU A 70 -24.73 9.79 -2.48
C LEU A 70 -25.93 10.73 -2.64
N LYS A 71 -25.92 11.62 -3.65
CA LYS A 71 -27.04 12.51 -3.98
C LYS A 71 -28.04 11.90 -4.95
N ASN A 72 -27.60 10.96 -5.79
CA ASN A 72 -28.46 10.26 -6.74
C ASN A 72 -27.94 8.86 -7.03
N THR A 73 -28.47 7.88 -6.33
CA THR A 73 -28.03 6.48 -6.41
C THR A 73 -28.28 5.79 -7.74
N SER A 74 -28.96 6.45 -8.70
CA SER A 74 -29.09 5.95 -10.07
C SER A 74 -27.83 6.19 -10.92
N ASN A 75 -26.92 7.05 -10.47
CA ASN A 75 -25.66 7.35 -11.14
C ASN A 75 -24.48 6.80 -10.33
N ASN A 76 -23.41 6.45 -11.03
CA ASN A 76 -22.10 6.18 -10.42
C ASN A 76 -21.19 7.40 -10.57
N ILE A 77 -20.30 7.60 -9.59
CA ILE A 77 -19.28 8.64 -9.60
C ILE A 77 -17.90 8.03 -9.31
N ILE A 78 -16.86 8.74 -9.70
CA ILE A 78 -15.49 8.48 -9.26
C ILE A 78 -15.33 9.13 -7.88
N ALA A 79 -15.09 8.31 -6.87
CA ALA A 79 -14.74 8.77 -5.53
C ALA A 79 -13.21 8.89 -5.42
N ILE A 80 -12.75 10.02 -4.88
CA ILE A 80 -11.34 10.28 -4.58
C ILE A 80 -11.25 10.53 -3.07
N ASP A 81 -10.43 9.75 -2.38
CA ASP A 81 -10.27 9.82 -0.93
C ASP A 81 -8.79 9.63 -0.51
N GLN A 82 -8.51 9.80 0.77
CA GLN A 82 -7.22 9.52 1.38
C GLN A 82 -6.79 8.06 1.17
N ALA A 83 -5.51 7.85 0.89
CA ALA A 83 -4.92 6.52 0.87
C ALA A 83 -4.96 5.82 2.23
N GLU A 84 -4.88 4.49 2.19
CA GLU A 84 -4.73 3.69 3.38
C GLU A 84 -3.34 3.88 4.00
N LEU A 85 -3.33 3.96 5.33
CA LEU A 85 -2.08 3.90 6.09
C LEU A 85 -1.73 2.42 6.35
N VAL A 86 -0.48 2.06 6.12
CA VAL A 86 0.03 0.69 6.36
C VAL A 86 -0.24 0.24 7.81
N LEU A 87 -0.16 1.17 8.75
CA LEU A 87 -0.50 0.96 10.15
C LEU A 87 -1.91 1.45 10.40
N LYS A 88 -2.71 0.59 11.04
CA LYS A 88 -4.15 0.81 11.22
C LYS A 88 -4.51 2.02 12.10
N HIS A 89 -3.58 2.52 12.90
CA HIS A 89 -3.83 3.61 13.84
C HIS A 89 -2.98 4.82 13.49
N LYS A 90 -3.64 5.95 13.21
CA LYS A 90 -2.98 7.25 12.99
C LYS A 90 -2.00 7.61 14.12
N GLY A 91 -2.32 7.23 15.35
CA GLY A 91 -1.44 7.45 16.51
C GLY A 91 -0.08 6.76 16.39
N LEU A 92 0.05 5.68 15.62
CA LEU A 92 1.35 5.02 15.38
C LEU A 92 2.29 5.84 14.48
N TYR A 93 1.80 6.93 13.89
CA TYR A 93 2.57 7.87 13.09
C TYR A 93 2.89 9.16 13.85
N THR A 94 2.46 9.29 15.11
CA THR A 94 2.75 10.46 15.95
C THR A 94 3.86 10.14 16.95
N GLU A 95 4.75 11.11 17.22
CA GLU A 95 5.87 10.94 18.15
C GLU A 95 5.42 10.54 19.57
N ASP A 96 4.23 10.99 20.00
CA ASP A 96 3.65 10.65 21.31
C ASP A 96 3.47 9.14 21.53
N SER A 97 3.28 8.35 20.47
CA SER A 97 3.15 6.88 20.58
C SER A 97 4.47 6.18 20.87
N TYR A 98 5.58 6.72 20.35
CA TYR A 98 6.95 6.27 20.63
C TYR A 98 7.36 6.61 22.07
N LEU A 99 6.89 7.76 22.60
CA LEU A 99 7.16 8.18 23.98
C LEU A 99 6.30 7.40 25.01
N ALA A 100 5.06 7.08 24.68
CA ALA A 100 4.19 6.26 25.53
C ALA A 100 4.74 4.82 25.70
N THR A 101 5.24 4.21 24.62
CA THR A 101 5.83 2.86 24.66
C THR A 101 7.17 2.82 25.40
N SER A 102 8.02 3.84 25.26
CA SER A 102 9.27 3.93 26.02
C SER A 102 9.03 4.16 27.52
N THR A 103 8.04 4.96 27.90
CA THR A 103 7.66 5.18 29.30
C THR A 103 7.09 3.91 29.96
N LEU A 104 6.25 3.16 29.23
CA LEU A 104 5.71 1.88 29.73
C LEU A 104 6.81 0.81 29.88
N THR A 105 7.77 0.78 28.95
CA THR A 105 8.92 -0.15 29.02
C THR A 105 9.84 0.20 30.19
N TYR A 106 10.14 1.48 30.41
CA TYR A 106 10.92 1.94 31.56
C TYR A 106 10.27 1.57 32.90
N ASN A 107 8.95 1.78 33.03
CA ASN A 107 8.19 1.46 34.24
C ASN A 107 8.05 -0.05 34.51
N SER A 108 8.23 -0.89 33.47
CA SER A 108 8.25 -2.35 33.62
C SER A 108 9.62 -2.88 34.08
N GLN A 109 10.71 -2.19 33.73
CA GLN A 109 12.07 -2.56 34.17
C GLN A 109 12.43 -2.02 35.56
N SER A 110 11.82 -0.92 36.00
CA SER A 110 12.03 -0.36 37.35
C SER A 110 11.22 -1.07 38.46
N LYS A 111 10.45 -2.10 38.11
CA LYS A 111 9.68 -2.95 39.04
C LYS A 111 10.28 -4.36 39.25
N GLN A 112 11.53 -4.59 38.82
CA GLN A 112 12.32 -5.77 39.19
C GLN A 112 13.42 -5.40 40.18
#